data_AF-A0A0S2Z2S6-F1
#
_entry.id   AF-A0A0S2Z2S6-F1
#
_cell.length_a   1.000
_cell.length_b   1.000
_cell.length_c   1.000
_cell.angle_alpha   90.00
_cell.angle_beta   90.00
_cell.angle_gamma   90.00
#
_symmetry.space_group_name_H-M   'P 1'
#
loop_
_entity.id
_entity.type
_entity.pdbx_description
1 polymer ?
#
loop_
_entity_poly.entity_id
_entity_poly.type
_entity_poly.pdbx_seq_one_letter_code
_entity_poly.pdbx_strand_id
1 'polypeptide(L)'
;QRRRWLNGSFFAAVYAMAHFYQIFRSGHSFLRKIMLLIEFAYTTINMIFAWFAIGNFYLVFHILTTSLGTPDLLGNLGVILGVVFEWLYLFTLLTCFVLALGNRPQGSNGAYMSMVIFWAILMCYLMFASVFITVVSVRNELADGQFNVVDILKNEIFYTLIVSLASTYALWFVVSFLFFDPWHMFTSFIQYLILVPTYINILNVY
;
A
#
# COMPACT_ATOMS: atom_id res chain seq x y z
N GLN A 1 13.76 -3.04 -22.45
CA GLN A 1 14.61 -1.95 -21.90
C GLN A 1 14.19 -1.56 -20.49
N ARG A 2 12.93 -1.20 -20.19
CA ARG A 2 12.45 -0.70 -18.86
C ARG A 2 12.96 -1.42 -17.59
N ARG A 3 13.00 -2.75 -17.54
CA ARG A 3 13.58 -3.50 -16.40
C ARG A 3 15.07 -3.22 -16.12
N ARG A 4 15.87 -2.96 -17.14
CA ARG A 4 17.30 -2.63 -16.95
C ARG A 4 17.48 -1.27 -16.28
N TRP A 5 16.59 -0.32 -16.55
CA TRP A 5 16.63 1.02 -15.95
C TRP A 5 16.13 0.99 -14.51
N LEU A 6 15.06 0.24 -14.23
CA LEU A 6 14.56 0.02 -12.87
C LEU A 6 15.62 -0.65 -11.99
N ASN A 7 16.17 -1.78 -12.43
CA ASN A 7 17.20 -2.49 -11.67
C ASN A 7 18.48 -1.64 -11.54
N GLY A 8 18.88 -0.92 -12.59
CA GLY A 8 20.02 0.00 -12.55
C GLY A 8 19.82 1.14 -11.56
N SER A 9 18.64 1.76 -11.52
CA SER A 9 18.30 2.82 -10.56
C SER A 9 18.25 2.30 -9.13
N PHE A 10 17.75 1.08 -8.91
CA PHE A 10 17.76 0.42 -7.60
C PHE A 10 19.20 0.16 -7.12
N PHE A 11 20.05 -0.45 -7.95
CA PHE A 11 21.44 -0.69 -7.58
C PHE A 11 22.22 0.61 -7.35
N ALA A 12 21.95 1.66 -8.15
CA ALA A 12 22.53 2.98 -7.93
C ALA A 12 22.07 3.58 -6.59
N ALA A 13 20.79 3.46 -6.25
CA ALA A 13 20.26 3.93 -4.97
C ALA A 13 20.88 3.16 -3.78
N VAL A 14 20.96 1.83 -3.84
CA VAL A 14 21.61 1.00 -2.81
C VAL A 14 23.09 1.36 -2.69
N TYR A 15 23.80 1.50 -3.82
CA TYR A 15 25.20 1.89 -3.85
C TYR A 15 25.40 3.27 -3.21
N ALA A 16 24.57 4.24 -3.58
CA ALA A 16 24.60 5.59 -3.03
C ALA A 16 24.36 5.58 -1.51
N MET A 17 23.39 4.79 -1.03
CA MET A 17 23.10 4.66 0.40
C MET A 17 24.25 3.99 1.16
N ALA A 18 24.85 2.94 0.62
CA ALA A 18 26.02 2.29 1.24
C ALA A 18 27.24 3.22 1.31
N HIS A 19 27.36 4.15 0.36
CA HIS A 19 28.48 5.08 0.24
C HIS A 19 28.12 6.53 0.60
N PHE A 20 27.08 6.75 1.41
CA PHE A 20 26.60 8.09 1.76
C PHE A 20 27.70 8.97 2.39
N TYR A 21 28.67 8.36 3.07
CA TYR A 21 29.81 9.05 3.70
C TYR A 21 30.71 9.79 2.68
N GLN A 22 30.65 9.45 1.39
CA GLN A 22 31.40 10.14 0.33
C GLN A 22 30.95 11.60 0.17
N ILE A 23 29.72 11.95 0.58
CA ILE A 23 29.20 13.33 0.57
C ILE A 23 30.08 14.25 1.42
N PHE A 24 30.63 13.77 2.53
CA PHE A 24 31.49 14.59 3.38
C PHE A 24 32.81 14.96 2.68
N ARG A 25 33.30 14.08 1.79
CA ARG A 25 34.50 14.31 0.96
C ARG A 25 34.23 15.20 -0.26
N SER A 26 32.96 15.47 -0.58
CA SER A 26 32.61 16.33 -1.71
C SER A 26 32.89 17.81 -1.43
N GLY A 27 33.15 18.59 -2.49
CA GLY A 27 33.33 20.05 -2.42
C GLY A 27 32.04 20.86 -2.23
N HIS A 28 30.92 20.23 -1.85
CA HIS A 28 29.65 20.93 -1.65
C HIS A 28 29.67 21.83 -0.40
N SER A 29 28.88 22.91 -0.44
CA SER A 29 28.65 23.78 0.70
C SER A 29 27.99 23.04 1.86
N PHE A 30 28.17 23.54 3.09
CA PHE A 30 27.64 22.92 4.31
C PHE A 30 26.12 22.69 4.23
N LEU A 31 25.35 23.71 3.81
CA LEU A 31 23.90 23.61 3.68
C LEU A 31 23.48 22.56 2.65
N ARG A 32 24.18 22.46 1.51
CA ARG A 32 23.90 21.44 0.50
C ARG A 32 24.18 20.03 1.02
N LYS A 33 25.24 19.85 1.82
CA LYS A 33 25.54 18.55 2.46
C LYS A 33 24.42 18.13 3.42
N ILE A 34 23.88 19.06 4.22
CA ILE A 34 22.74 18.78 5.10
C ILE A 34 21.50 18.39 4.31
N MET A 35 21.13 19.15 3.28
CA MET A 35 19.95 18.84 2.46
C MET A 35 20.06 17.47 1.80
N LEU A 36 21.26 17.11 1.31
CA LEU A 36 21.51 15.77 0.77
C LEU A 36 21.37 14.69 1.84
N LEU A 37 21.82 14.91 3.08
CA LEU A 37 21.65 13.95 4.17
C LEU A 37 20.16 13.72 4.52
N ILE A 38 19.34 14.77 4.50
CA ILE A 38 17.89 14.67 4.69
C ILE A 38 17.27 13.82 3.58
N GLU A 39 17.62 14.08 2.32
CA GLU A 39 17.16 13.29 1.17
C GLU A 39 17.60 11.82 1.26
N PHE A 40 18.82 11.56 1.72
CA PHE A 40 19.33 10.21 1.96
C PHE A 40 18.56 9.48 3.05
N ALA A 41 18.24 10.16 4.16
CA ALA A 41 17.43 9.60 5.22
C ALA A 41 16.01 9.28 4.73
N TYR A 42 15.38 10.19 3.98
CA TYR A 42 14.08 9.99 3.36
C TYR A 42 14.09 8.77 2.41
N THR A 43 15.06 8.70 1.51
CA THR A 43 15.20 7.58 0.55
C THR A 43 15.44 6.25 1.27
N THR A 44 16.23 6.26 2.35
CA THR A 44 16.51 5.06 3.16
C THR A 44 15.25 4.55 3.84
N ILE A 45 14.50 5.44 4.48
CA ILE A 45 13.21 5.10 5.13
C ILE A 45 12.26 4.53 4.07
N ASN A 46 12.12 5.18 2.92
CA ASN A 46 11.27 4.68 1.84
C ASN A 46 11.69 3.29 1.34
N MET A 47 13.00 3.04 1.22
CA MET A 47 13.50 1.72 0.80
C MET A 47 13.15 0.63 1.81
N ILE A 48 13.26 0.93 3.11
CA ILE A 48 12.85 0.01 4.18
C ILE A 48 11.35 -0.28 4.09
N PHE A 49 10.51 0.76 3.96
CA PHE A 49 9.06 0.57 3.81
C PHE A 49 8.70 -0.20 2.53
N ALA A 50 9.38 0.06 1.42
CA ALA A 50 9.19 -0.67 0.17
C ALA A 50 9.54 -2.17 0.32
N TRP A 51 10.60 -2.50 1.06
CA TRP A 51 10.99 -3.88 1.35
C TRP A 51 9.91 -4.64 2.12
N PHE A 52 9.30 -3.99 3.12
CA PHE A 52 8.24 -4.58 3.93
C PHE A 52 6.83 -4.38 3.35
N ALA A 53 6.68 -3.71 2.21
CA ALA A 53 5.37 -3.34 1.66
C ALA A 53 4.49 -4.57 1.36
N ILE A 54 5.09 -5.67 0.86
CA ILE A 54 4.37 -6.92 0.57
C ILE A 54 3.77 -7.51 1.86
N GLY A 55 4.56 -7.55 2.94
CA GLY A 55 4.11 -8.05 4.24
C GLY A 55 3.08 -7.12 4.88
N ASN A 56 3.30 -5.81 4.83
CA ASN A 56 2.35 -4.82 5.34
C ASN A 56 1.00 -4.89 4.62
N PHE A 57 1.02 -5.06 3.30
CA PHE A 57 -0.21 -5.22 2.53
C PHE A 57 -0.94 -6.52 2.89
N TYR A 58 -0.23 -7.63 3.07
CA TYR A 58 -0.81 -8.88 3.55
C TYR A 58 -1.43 -8.73 4.95
N LEU A 59 -0.77 -8.04 5.88
CA LEU A 59 -1.32 -7.79 7.21
C LEU A 59 -2.64 -7.00 7.14
N VAL A 60 -2.66 -5.92 6.36
CA VAL A 60 -3.88 -5.12 6.15
C VAL A 60 -5.00 -5.97 5.54
N PHE A 61 -4.67 -6.78 4.53
CA PHE A 61 -5.60 -7.72 3.92
C PHE A 61 -6.16 -8.71 4.95
N HIS A 62 -5.31 -9.36 5.73
CA HIS A 62 -5.69 -10.38 6.70
C HIS A 62 -6.55 -9.79 7.82
N ILE A 63 -6.18 -8.61 8.35
CA ILE A 63 -6.95 -7.92 9.39
C ILE A 63 -8.34 -7.56 8.88
N LEU A 64 -8.44 -6.83 7.75
CA LEU A 64 -9.73 -6.40 7.19
C LEU A 64 -10.64 -7.59 6.89
N THR A 65 -10.07 -8.63 6.31
CA THR A 65 -10.81 -9.81 5.88
C THR A 65 -11.29 -10.65 7.07
N THR A 66 -10.48 -10.77 8.12
CA THR A 66 -10.87 -11.42 9.37
C THR A 66 -11.90 -10.61 10.12
N SER A 67 -11.76 -9.28 10.15
CA SER A 67 -12.75 -8.38 10.76
C SER A 67 -14.13 -8.54 10.14
N LEU A 68 -14.24 -8.71 8.82
CA LEU A 68 -15.53 -8.94 8.14
C LEU A 68 -16.26 -10.23 8.59
N GLY A 69 -15.54 -11.20 9.14
CA GLY A 69 -16.10 -12.46 9.63
C GLY A 69 -16.84 -12.33 10.96
N THR A 70 -16.84 -11.16 11.61
CA THR A 70 -17.60 -10.97 12.86
C THR A 70 -19.11 -11.09 12.62
N PRO A 71 -19.87 -11.61 13.61
CA PRO A 71 -21.31 -11.82 13.48
C PRO A 71 -22.10 -10.56 13.12
N ASP A 72 -21.63 -9.40 13.56
CA ASP A 72 -22.26 -8.09 13.34
C ASP A 72 -22.03 -7.53 11.92
N LEU A 73 -21.15 -8.17 11.13
CA LEU A 73 -20.82 -7.78 9.77
C LEU A 73 -21.38 -8.80 8.76
N LEU A 74 -20.51 -9.62 8.15
CA LEU A 74 -20.92 -10.66 7.18
C LEU A 74 -21.06 -12.04 7.83
N GLY A 75 -20.66 -12.19 9.09
CA GLY A 75 -20.70 -13.46 9.83
C GLY A 75 -20.04 -14.60 9.05
N ASN A 76 -20.74 -15.74 8.95
CA ASN A 76 -20.21 -16.94 8.28
C ASN A 76 -19.83 -16.72 6.81
N LEU A 77 -20.53 -15.84 6.08
CA LEU A 77 -20.17 -15.53 4.70
C LEU A 77 -18.82 -14.82 4.63
N GLY A 78 -18.55 -13.90 5.57
CA GLY A 78 -17.28 -13.17 5.67
C GLY A 78 -16.12 -14.11 6.00
N VAL A 79 -16.34 -15.07 6.90
CA VAL A 79 -15.34 -16.10 7.24
C VAL A 79 -14.99 -16.96 6.02
N ILE A 80 -16.00 -17.46 5.29
CA ILE A 80 -15.77 -18.32 4.12
C ILE A 80 -15.04 -17.54 3.03
N LEU A 81 -15.52 -16.35 2.69
CA LEU A 81 -14.86 -15.49 1.69
C LEU A 81 -13.43 -15.17 2.11
N GLY A 82 -13.20 -14.92 3.40
CA GLY A 82 -11.89 -14.59 3.89
C GLY A 82 -10.87 -15.69 3.74
N VAL A 83 -11.23 -16.91 4.12
CA VAL A 83 -10.39 -18.10 3.91
C VAL A 83 -10.09 -18.29 2.42
N VAL A 84 -11.11 -18.17 1.55
CA VAL A 84 -10.92 -18.33 0.09
C VAL A 84 -9.96 -17.28 -0.47
N PHE A 85 -10.15 -16.00 -0.14
CA PHE A 85 -9.28 -14.93 -0.61
C PHE A 85 -7.85 -15.07 -0.08
N GLU A 86 -7.68 -15.56 1.14
CA GLU A 86 -6.35 -15.75 1.74
C GLU A 86 -5.55 -16.83 1.02
N TRP A 87 -6.19 -17.98 0.74
CA TRP A 87 -5.56 -19.04 -0.07
C TRP A 87 -5.23 -18.56 -1.49
N LEU A 88 -6.14 -17.83 -2.14
CA LEU A 88 -5.91 -17.26 -3.46
C LEU A 88 -4.80 -16.20 -3.45
N TYR A 89 -4.71 -15.38 -2.40
CA TYR A 89 -3.66 -14.39 -2.20
C TYR A 89 -2.30 -15.08 -2.17
N LEU A 90 -2.14 -16.07 -1.27
CA LEU A 90 -0.86 -16.78 -1.10
C LEU A 90 -0.47 -17.51 -2.38
N PHE A 91 -1.41 -18.19 -3.03
CA PHE A 91 -1.17 -18.87 -4.30
C PHE A 91 -0.70 -17.89 -5.39
N THR A 92 -1.37 -16.75 -5.53
CA THR A 92 -1.05 -15.75 -6.55
C THR A 92 0.32 -15.11 -6.28
N LEU A 93 0.61 -14.81 -5.01
CA LEU A 93 1.90 -14.25 -4.59
C LEU A 93 3.05 -15.25 -4.86
N LEU A 94 2.89 -16.52 -4.48
CA LEU A 94 3.88 -17.57 -4.75
C LEU A 94 4.11 -17.73 -6.26
N THR A 95 3.04 -17.73 -7.06
CA THR A 95 3.16 -17.80 -8.52
C THR A 95 3.92 -16.59 -9.07
N CYS A 96 3.70 -15.39 -8.52
CA CYS A 96 4.45 -14.19 -8.89
C CYS A 96 5.96 -14.34 -8.62
N PHE A 97 6.34 -14.84 -7.44
CA PHE A 97 7.75 -15.14 -7.12
C PHE A 97 8.36 -16.15 -8.09
N VAL A 98 7.65 -17.24 -8.40
CA VAL A 98 8.12 -18.26 -9.35
C VAL A 98 8.35 -17.66 -10.74
N LEU A 99 7.44 -16.82 -11.23
CA LEU A 99 7.59 -16.19 -12.53
C LEU A 99 8.68 -15.10 -12.56
N ALA A 100 8.92 -14.40 -11.45
CA ALA A 100 9.98 -13.40 -11.33
C ALA A 100 11.39 -14.02 -11.40
N LEU A 101 11.57 -15.26 -10.92
CA LEU A 101 12.81 -16.02 -11.08
C LEU A 101 13.07 -16.47 -12.53
N GLY A 102 12.04 -16.42 -13.40
CA GLY A 102 12.12 -16.82 -14.79
C GLY A 102 12.89 -15.84 -15.67
N ASN A 103 13.82 -16.35 -16.49
CA ASN A 103 14.66 -15.52 -17.36
C ASN A 103 13.97 -15.08 -18.68
N ARG A 104 12.72 -15.52 -18.94
CA ARG A 104 11.94 -15.16 -20.14
C ARG A 104 10.75 -14.25 -19.81
N PRO A 105 10.90 -12.91 -19.85
CA PRO A 105 9.84 -11.96 -19.54
C PRO A 105 8.59 -12.04 -20.41
N GLN A 106 8.74 -12.51 -21.65
CA GLN A 106 7.69 -12.49 -22.67
C GLN A 106 6.91 -13.81 -22.75
N GLY A 107 7.27 -14.81 -21.94
CA GLY A 107 6.71 -16.16 -22.03
C GLY A 107 5.33 -16.33 -21.41
N SER A 108 4.90 -15.44 -20.50
CA SER A 108 3.68 -15.63 -19.71
C SER A 108 2.84 -14.37 -19.55
N ASN A 109 2.69 -13.57 -20.63
CA ASN A 109 1.83 -12.37 -20.63
C ASN A 109 0.40 -12.68 -20.10
N GLY A 110 -0.14 -13.87 -20.40
CA GLY A 110 -1.43 -14.32 -19.88
C GLY A 110 -1.45 -14.52 -18.37
N ALA A 111 -0.44 -15.17 -17.80
CA ALA A 111 -0.33 -15.37 -16.36
C ALA A 111 -0.09 -14.04 -15.61
N TYR A 112 0.71 -13.15 -16.19
CA TYR A 112 0.89 -11.80 -15.66
C TYR A 112 -0.44 -11.03 -15.63
N MET A 113 -1.18 -11.02 -16.74
CA MET A 113 -2.48 -10.33 -16.82
C MET A 113 -3.50 -10.92 -15.85
N SER A 114 -3.56 -12.24 -15.68
CA SER A 114 -4.46 -12.87 -14.71
C SER A 114 -4.15 -12.44 -13.27
N MET A 115 -2.88 -12.30 -12.91
CA MET A 115 -2.49 -11.79 -11.59
C MET A 115 -2.91 -10.33 -11.40
N VAL A 116 -2.69 -9.47 -12.40
CA VAL A 116 -3.12 -8.06 -12.35
C VAL A 116 -4.63 -7.95 -12.12
N ILE A 117 -5.42 -8.74 -12.85
CA ILE A 117 -6.88 -8.77 -12.69
C ILE A 117 -7.26 -9.27 -11.29
N PHE A 118 -6.63 -10.33 -10.79
CA PHE A 118 -6.86 -10.82 -9.44
C PHE A 118 -6.59 -9.75 -8.38
N TRP A 119 -5.44 -9.08 -8.45
CA TRP A 119 -5.07 -8.01 -7.52
C TRP A 119 -6.06 -6.84 -7.57
N ALA A 120 -6.54 -6.47 -8.76
CA ALA A 120 -7.57 -5.45 -8.92
C ALA A 120 -8.88 -5.85 -8.24
N ILE A 121 -9.35 -7.09 -8.43
CA ILE A 121 -10.57 -7.61 -7.79
C ILE A 121 -10.40 -7.64 -6.27
N LEU A 122 -9.26 -8.12 -5.78
CA LEU A 122 -8.92 -8.15 -4.36
C LEU A 122 -8.96 -6.74 -3.75
N MET A 123 -8.44 -5.73 -4.46
CA MET A 123 -8.47 -4.36 -3.98
C MET A 123 -9.89 -3.80 -3.90
N CYS A 124 -10.73 -4.08 -4.90
CA CYS A 124 -12.14 -3.70 -4.85
C CYS A 124 -12.83 -4.33 -3.63
N TYR A 125 -12.53 -5.60 -3.33
CA TYR A 125 -13.04 -6.28 -2.14
C TYR A 125 -12.57 -5.60 -0.83
N LEU A 126 -11.28 -5.26 -0.72
CA LEU A 126 -10.74 -4.58 0.46
C LEU A 126 -11.29 -3.16 0.63
N MET A 127 -11.51 -2.43 -0.47
CA MET A 127 -12.15 -1.12 -0.44
C MET A 127 -13.59 -1.23 0.05
N PHE A 128 -14.35 -2.21 -0.46
CA PHE A 128 -15.70 -2.50 0.04
C PHE A 128 -15.67 -2.85 1.53
N ALA A 129 -14.77 -3.73 1.95
CA ALA A 129 -14.61 -4.13 3.35
C ALA A 129 -14.34 -2.93 4.27
N SER A 130 -13.40 -2.07 3.89
CA SER A 130 -13.02 -0.88 4.65
C SER A 130 -14.20 0.09 4.81
N VAL A 131 -14.93 0.38 3.73
CA VAL A 131 -16.11 1.26 3.79
C VAL A 131 -17.23 0.62 4.61
N PHE A 132 -17.49 -0.67 4.42
CA PHE A 132 -18.55 -1.39 5.14
C PHE A 132 -18.31 -1.43 6.65
N ILE A 133 -17.10 -1.81 7.08
CA ILE A 133 -16.69 -1.79 8.48
C ILE A 133 -16.84 -0.38 9.05
N THR A 134 -16.37 0.64 8.33
CA THR A 134 -16.46 2.04 8.78
C THR A 134 -17.92 2.46 8.99
N VAL A 135 -18.82 2.17 8.06
CA VAL A 135 -20.23 2.55 8.15
C VAL A 135 -20.93 1.83 9.30
N VAL A 136 -20.68 0.53 9.49
CA VAL A 136 -21.30 -0.24 10.58
C VAL A 136 -20.77 0.23 11.94
N SER A 137 -19.47 0.45 12.07
CA SER A 137 -18.88 0.98 13.30
C SER A 137 -19.45 2.35 13.65
N VAL A 138 -19.56 3.27 12.68
CA VAL A 138 -20.21 4.58 12.92
C VAL A 138 -21.66 4.42 13.38
N ARG A 139 -22.44 3.52 12.77
CA ARG A 139 -23.84 3.29 13.17
C ARG A 139 -23.97 2.75 14.59
N ASN A 140 -23.09 1.84 14.99
CA ASN A 140 -23.09 1.27 16.33
C ASN A 140 -22.75 2.33 17.39
N GLU A 141 -21.76 3.20 17.12
CA GLU A 141 -21.40 4.31 18.01
C GLU A 141 -22.52 5.38 18.12
N LEU A 142 -23.30 5.61 17.05
CA LEU A 142 -24.44 6.53 17.10
C LEU A 142 -25.68 5.99 17.83
N ALA A 143 -25.79 4.67 18.01
CA ALA A 143 -26.98 4.04 18.59
C ALA A 143 -27.18 4.39 20.08
N ASP A 144 -26.09 4.71 20.80
CA ASP A 144 -26.13 5.04 22.23
C ASP A 144 -26.51 6.50 22.53
N GLY A 145 -26.77 7.33 21.50
CA GLY A 145 -27.35 8.67 21.65
C GLY A 145 -26.48 9.71 22.37
N GLN A 146 -25.28 9.34 22.84
CA GLN A 146 -24.28 10.22 23.44
C GLN A 146 -23.13 10.41 22.44
N PHE A 147 -23.23 11.44 21.58
CA PHE A 147 -22.20 11.73 20.59
C PHE A 147 -20.98 12.37 21.24
N ASN A 148 -20.17 11.58 21.95
CA ASN A 148 -18.87 11.99 22.43
C ASN A 148 -17.82 11.60 21.39
N VAL A 149 -17.25 12.61 20.72
CA VAL A 149 -16.09 12.44 19.82
C VAL A 149 -14.94 11.70 20.53
N VAL A 150 -14.88 11.76 21.86
CA VAL A 150 -13.90 11.07 22.70
C VAL A 150 -14.13 9.55 22.78
N ASP A 151 -15.35 9.04 22.69
CA ASP A 151 -15.63 7.60 22.75
C ASP A 151 -15.26 6.90 21.44
N ILE A 152 -15.42 7.60 20.32
CA ILE A 152 -14.96 7.18 18.99
C ILE A 152 -13.42 7.02 18.93
N LEU A 153 -12.68 7.81 19.73
CA LEU A 153 -11.22 7.69 19.86
C LEU A 153 -10.79 6.50 20.73
N LYS A 154 -11.68 5.89 21.52
CA LYS A 154 -11.37 4.76 22.41
C LYS A 154 -11.37 3.41 21.69
N ASN A 155 -12.08 3.28 20.58
CA ASN A 155 -12.04 2.07 19.77
C ASN A 155 -10.74 2.08 18.94
N GLU A 156 -9.71 1.41 19.44
CA GLU A 156 -8.36 1.43 18.86
C GLU A 156 -8.34 1.03 17.37
N ILE A 157 -9.17 0.07 16.98
CA ILE A 157 -9.26 -0.40 15.58
C ILE A 157 -9.92 0.68 14.71
N PHE A 158 -11.02 1.27 15.19
CA PHE A 158 -11.72 2.33 14.48
C PHE A 158 -10.84 3.58 14.30
N TYR A 159 -10.26 4.07 15.40
CA TYR A 159 -9.42 5.26 15.40
C TYR A 159 -8.21 5.09 14.49
N THR A 160 -7.47 3.98 14.65
CA THR A 160 -6.25 3.74 13.88
C THR A 160 -6.55 3.65 12.39
N LEU A 161 -7.64 2.98 12.00
CA LEU A 161 -7.95 2.77 10.58
C LEU A 161 -8.48 4.06 9.93
N ILE A 162 -9.43 4.74 10.56
CA ILE A 162 -10.09 5.91 9.96
C ILE A 162 -9.20 7.13 9.98
N VAL A 163 -8.50 7.39 11.09
CA VAL A 163 -7.61 8.55 11.18
C VAL A 163 -6.40 8.36 10.25
N SER A 164 -5.86 7.15 10.13
CA SER A 164 -4.81 6.85 9.16
C SER A 164 -5.28 7.05 7.71
N LEU A 165 -6.45 6.53 7.35
CA LEU A 165 -7.00 6.68 5.99
C LEU A 165 -7.32 8.14 5.66
N ALA A 166 -8.00 8.85 6.58
CA ALA A 166 -8.38 10.25 6.40
C ALA A 166 -7.15 11.16 6.32
N SER A 167 -6.16 10.96 7.19
CA SER A 167 -4.90 11.73 7.14
C SER A 167 -4.13 11.48 5.84
N THR A 168 -4.08 10.23 5.36
CA THR A 168 -3.43 9.89 4.10
C THR A 168 -4.07 10.62 2.92
N TYR A 169 -5.40 10.56 2.81
CA TYR A 169 -6.12 11.25 1.72
C TYR A 169 -6.07 12.77 1.84
N ALA A 170 -6.16 13.31 3.06
CA ALA A 170 -6.01 14.74 3.28
C ALA A 170 -4.62 15.23 2.88
N LEU A 171 -3.56 14.51 3.23
CA LEU A 171 -2.20 14.83 2.82
C LEU A 171 -2.04 14.78 1.31
N TRP A 172 -2.54 13.73 0.63
CA TRP A 172 -2.51 13.65 -0.83
C TRP A 172 -3.23 14.82 -1.49
N PHE A 173 -4.37 15.22 -0.94
CA PHE A 173 -5.11 16.38 -1.41
C PHE A 173 -4.28 17.65 -1.27
N VAL A 174 -3.76 17.96 -0.08
CA VAL A 174 -2.94 19.16 0.17
C VAL A 174 -1.70 19.20 -0.72
N VAL A 175 -1.00 18.08 -0.87
CA VAL A 175 0.21 17.98 -1.71
C VAL A 175 -0.13 18.23 -3.18
N SER A 176 -1.28 17.78 -3.66
CA SER A 176 -1.70 18.02 -5.05
C SER A 176 -1.94 19.49 -5.36
N PHE A 177 -2.44 20.27 -4.39
CA PHE A 177 -2.53 21.73 -4.52
C PHE A 177 -1.15 22.41 -4.45
N LEU A 178 -0.26 21.93 -3.58
CA LEU A 178 1.12 22.42 -3.52
C LEU A 178 1.87 22.19 -4.84
N PHE A 179 1.54 21.09 -5.53
CA PHE A 179 2.10 20.73 -6.84
C PHE A 179 1.43 21.44 -8.02
N PHE A 180 0.41 22.28 -7.77
CA PHE A 180 -0.35 23.04 -8.78
C PHE A 180 -1.08 22.18 -9.84
N ASP A 181 -1.32 20.90 -9.58
CA ASP A 181 -2.12 20.04 -10.45
C ASP A 181 -3.00 19.11 -9.61
N PRO A 182 -4.17 19.58 -9.12
CA PRO A 182 -5.07 18.75 -8.33
C PRO A 182 -5.90 17.78 -9.17
N TRP A 183 -5.88 17.89 -10.50
CA TRP A 183 -6.86 17.23 -11.37
C TRP A 183 -6.70 15.71 -11.39
N HIS A 184 -5.46 15.22 -11.28
CA HIS A 184 -5.15 13.80 -11.29
C HIS A 184 -5.79 13.01 -10.13
N MET A 185 -6.08 13.66 -8.99
CA MET A 185 -6.82 13.06 -7.88
C MET A 185 -8.31 12.84 -8.20
N PHE A 186 -8.88 13.56 -9.16
CA PHE A 186 -10.28 13.36 -9.54
C PHE A 186 -10.42 12.37 -10.70
N THR A 187 -9.49 12.42 -11.66
CA THR A 187 -9.60 11.60 -12.88
C THR A 187 -9.07 10.17 -12.71
N SER A 188 -7.98 9.99 -11.97
CA SER A 188 -7.18 8.77 -12.00
C SER A 188 -7.09 8.07 -10.65
N PHE A 189 -7.71 8.61 -9.62
CA PHE A 189 -7.55 8.14 -8.24
C PHE A 189 -8.10 6.75 -8.00
N ILE A 190 -9.32 6.46 -8.46
CA ILE A 190 -9.93 5.14 -8.32
C ILE A 190 -9.10 4.09 -9.07
N GLN A 191 -8.64 4.42 -10.28
CA GLN A 191 -7.79 3.55 -11.09
C GLN A 191 -6.46 3.27 -10.38
N TYR A 192 -5.86 4.30 -9.80
CA TYR A 192 -4.64 4.19 -9.00
C TYR A 192 -4.86 3.27 -7.80
N LEU A 193 -5.91 3.50 -6.99
CA LEU A 193 -6.22 2.68 -5.81
C LEU A 193 -6.35 1.21 -6.18
N ILE A 194 -7.11 0.88 -7.23
CA ILE A 194 -7.32 -0.50 -7.70
C ILE A 194 -6.01 -1.16 -8.13
N LEU A 195 -5.06 -0.39 -8.66
CA LEU A 195 -3.76 -0.89 -9.12
C LEU A 195 -2.68 -0.96 -8.02
N VAL A 196 -2.91 -0.39 -6.83
CA VAL A 196 -1.95 -0.43 -5.71
C VAL A 196 -1.41 -1.83 -5.40
N PRO A 197 -2.25 -2.88 -5.24
CA PRO A 197 -1.71 -4.22 -4.94
C PRO A 197 -0.90 -4.81 -6.09
N THR A 198 -1.18 -4.42 -7.33
CA THR A 198 -0.34 -4.81 -8.47
C THR A 198 1.05 -4.17 -8.35
N TYR A 199 1.13 -2.89 -7.99
CA TYR A 199 2.42 -2.23 -7.76
C TYR A 199 3.18 -2.85 -6.58
N ILE A 200 2.49 -3.17 -5.49
CA ILE A 200 3.13 -3.75 -4.31
C ILE A 200 3.58 -5.19 -4.54
N ASN A 201 2.72 -6.06 -5.07
CA ASN A 201 2.99 -7.50 -5.12
C ASN A 201 3.62 -7.96 -6.43
N ILE A 202 3.34 -7.31 -7.56
CA ILE A 202 3.93 -7.68 -8.85
C ILE A 202 5.20 -6.86 -9.09
N LEU A 203 5.12 -5.52 -9.09
CA LEU A 203 6.28 -4.71 -9.49
C LEU A 203 7.45 -4.74 -8.51
N ASN A 204 7.22 -4.89 -7.20
CA ASN A 204 8.33 -5.04 -6.26
C ASN A 204 8.97 -6.43 -6.32
N VAL A 205 8.25 -7.45 -6.82
CA VAL A 205 8.76 -8.82 -6.91
C VAL A 205 9.48 -9.08 -8.24
N TYR A 206 9.05 -8.42 -9.33
CA TYR A 206 9.60 -8.56 -10.69
C TYR A 206 10.79 -7.65 -11.02
#